data_AF-A0A1A6XW96-F1
#
_entry.id   AF-A0A1A6XW96-F1
#
_cell.length_a   1.000
_cell.length_b   1.000
_cell.length_c   1.000
_cell.angle_alpha   90.00
_cell.angle_beta   90.00
_cell.angle_gamma   90.00
#
_symmetry.space_group_name_H-M   'P 1'
#
loop_
_entity.id
_entity.type
_entity.pdbx_description
1 polymer ?
#
loop_
_entity_poly.entity_id
_entity_poly.type
_entity_poly.pdbx_seq_one_letter_code
_entity_poly.pdbx_strand_id
1 'polypeptide(L)'
;MRWPWPASPIPRLEDAQADGLLQDLLSRDGTRITDAARTVARLFAAATLEGLAPHADLIEQRCQGIRLGGMLVSNQAHLGAALQRLRYWQARAGCLCALNRGYPFFDPRRLIEQGQMQLLSLEEAKDGWGDCHAVSCTQCGQHWQAIDREYHYPWWEWIAE
;
A
#
# COMPACT_ATOMS: atom_id res chain seq x y z
N MET A 1 -15.08 -17.62 -33.65
CA MET A 1 -14.73 -16.19 -33.80
C MET A 1 -15.17 -15.45 -32.54
N ARG A 2 -14.24 -14.99 -31.70
CA ARG A 2 -14.57 -14.11 -30.56
C ARG A 2 -14.31 -12.68 -31.00
N TRP A 3 -15.36 -11.92 -31.23
CA TRP A 3 -15.28 -10.49 -31.51
C TRP A 3 -14.71 -9.79 -30.27
N PRO A 4 -13.68 -8.92 -30.37
CA PRO A 4 -13.22 -8.18 -29.21
C PRO A 4 -14.30 -7.14 -28.90
N TRP A 5 -15.06 -7.37 -27.84
CA TRP A 5 -15.88 -6.32 -27.25
C TRP A 5 -14.97 -5.13 -26.95
N PRO A 6 -15.34 -3.89 -27.31
CA PRO A 6 -14.59 -2.73 -26.84
C PRO A 6 -14.57 -2.80 -25.32
N ALA A 7 -13.37 -2.73 -24.74
CA ALA A 7 -13.24 -2.68 -23.30
C ALA A 7 -14.11 -1.52 -22.78
N SER A 8 -14.96 -1.79 -21.78
CA SER A 8 -15.73 -0.73 -21.13
C SER A 8 -14.79 0.43 -20.77
N PRO A 9 -15.19 1.68 -21.03
CA PRO A 9 -14.35 2.84 -20.74
C PRO A 9 -13.97 2.87 -19.26
N ILE A 10 -12.75 3.33 -18.97
CA ILE A 10 -12.26 3.46 -17.61
C ILE A 10 -13.10 4.55 -16.90
N PRO A 11 -13.64 4.29 -15.69
CA PRO A 11 -14.37 5.29 -14.93
C PRO A 11 -13.51 6.54 -14.66
N ARG A 12 -14.15 7.70 -14.55
CA ARG A 12 -13.52 8.95 -14.11
C ARG A 12 -13.99 9.27 -12.70
N LEU A 13 -13.08 9.73 -11.86
CA LEU A 13 -13.36 10.05 -10.45
C LEU A 13 -13.29 11.57 -10.20
N GLU A 14 -14.04 12.04 -9.21
CA GLU A 14 -14.06 13.46 -8.82
C GLU A 14 -12.76 13.90 -8.14
N ASP A 15 -12.20 13.07 -7.26
CA ASP A 15 -10.89 13.30 -6.66
C ASP A 15 -9.80 13.09 -7.70
N ALA A 16 -9.06 14.15 -8.03
CA ALA A 16 -8.07 14.13 -9.11
C ALA A 16 -6.93 13.12 -8.86
N GLN A 17 -6.54 12.92 -7.60
CA GLN A 17 -5.54 11.93 -7.24
C GLN A 17 -6.07 10.51 -7.43
N ALA A 18 -7.31 10.24 -6.99
CA ALA A 18 -7.98 8.96 -7.18
C ALA A 18 -8.13 8.66 -8.68
N ASP A 19 -8.57 9.65 -9.47
CA ASP A 19 -8.72 9.50 -10.91
C ASP A 19 -7.40 9.11 -11.57
N GLY A 20 -6.31 9.85 -11.29
CA GLY A 20 -4.98 9.56 -11.83
C GLY A 20 -4.50 8.15 -11.46
N LEU A 21 -4.62 7.77 -10.19
CA LEU A 21 -4.25 6.43 -9.72
C LEU A 21 -5.09 5.33 -10.38
N LEU A 22 -6.40 5.55 -10.58
CA LEU A 22 -7.25 4.59 -11.28
C LEU A 22 -6.85 4.44 -12.75
N GLN A 23 -6.58 5.55 -13.45
CA GLN A 23 -6.11 5.50 -14.84
C GLN A 23 -4.80 4.72 -14.96
N ASP A 24 -3.85 4.92 -14.05
CA ASP A 24 -2.57 4.21 -14.04
C ASP A 24 -2.75 2.71 -13.75
N LEU A 25 -3.56 2.36 -12.75
CA LEU A 25 -3.86 0.97 -12.39
C LEU A 25 -4.58 0.20 -13.50
N LEU A 26 -5.38 0.88 -14.34
CA LEU A 26 -6.10 0.25 -15.46
C LEU A 26 -5.39 0.41 -16.81
N SER A 27 -4.19 1.00 -16.84
CA SER A 27 -3.46 1.36 -18.06
C SER A 27 -2.94 0.19 -18.90
N ARG A 28 -2.83 -1.00 -18.31
CA ARG A 28 -2.10 -2.18 -18.84
C ARG A 28 -0.59 -1.99 -18.99
N ASP A 29 -0.04 -0.87 -18.55
CA ASP A 29 1.39 -0.61 -18.48
C ASP A 29 1.93 -1.09 -17.12
N GLY A 30 2.82 -2.09 -17.14
CA GLY A 30 3.32 -2.71 -15.91
C GLY A 30 4.08 -1.73 -14.99
N THR A 31 4.75 -0.73 -15.54
CA THR A 31 5.46 0.29 -14.75
C THR A 31 4.46 1.22 -14.07
N ARG A 32 3.50 1.76 -14.84
CA ARG A 32 2.46 2.64 -14.29
C ARG A 32 1.61 1.93 -13.23
N ILE A 33 1.24 0.67 -13.48
CA ILE A 33 0.51 -0.15 -12.51
C ILE A 33 1.35 -0.32 -11.23
N THR A 34 2.63 -0.64 -11.35
CA THR A 34 3.52 -0.84 -10.20
C THR A 34 3.66 0.43 -9.37
N ASP A 35 3.88 1.58 -10.00
CA ASP A 35 4.08 2.85 -9.32
C ASP A 35 2.79 3.35 -8.64
N ALA A 36 1.65 3.22 -9.32
CA ALA A 36 0.34 3.53 -8.74
C ALA A 36 0.01 2.58 -7.58
N ALA A 37 0.27 1.28 -7.73
CA ALA A 37 0.06 0.29 -6.67
C ALA A 37 0.93 0.60 -5.44
N ARG A 38 2.20 0.96 -5.63
CA ARG A 38 3.09 1.39 -4.53
C ARG A 38 2.55 2.62 -3.80
N THR A 39 1.96 3.56 -4.54
CA THR A 39 1.34 4.77 -3.98
C THR A 39 0.09 4.43 -3.19
N VAL A 40 -0.85 3.68 -3.78
CA VAL A 40 -2.09 3.24 -3.11
C VAL A 40 -1.78 2.40 -1.89
N ALA A 41 -0.82 1.48 -1.97
CA ALA A 41 -0.39 0.65 -0.84
C ALA A 41 0.12 1.45 0.35
N ARG A 42 0.43 2.74 0.21
CA ARG A 42 0.88 3.63 1.31
C ARG A 42 -0.02 4.85 1.51
N LEU A 43 -1.22 4.83 0.93
CA LEU A 43 -2.14 5.96 0.94
C LEU A 43 -2.94 6.03 2.25
N PHE A 44 -3.07 7.24 2.79
CA PHE A 44 -3.91 7.55 3.97
C PHE A 44 -4.94 8.67 3.69
N ALA A 45 -4.91 9.30 2.52
CA ALA A 45 -5.85 10.35 2.15
C ALA A 45 -7.27 9.79 2.02
N ALA A 46 -8.14 10.14 2.96
CA ALA A 46 -9.49 9.57 3.07
C ALA A 46 -10.34 9.79 1.80
N ALA A 47 -10.32 11.00 1.23
CA ALA A 47 -11.08 11.31 0.01
C ALA A 47 -10.63 10.45 -1.19
N THR A 48 -9.32 10.29 -1.36
CA THR A 48 -8.75 9.46 -2.43
C THR A 48 -9.06 7.98 -2.23
N LEU A 49 -8.99 7.48 -0.99
CA LEU A 49 -9.37 6.10 -0.67
C LEU A 49 -10.87 5.87 -0.88
N GLU A 50 -11.72 6.84 -0.52
CA GLU A 50 -13.17 6.76 -0.73
C GLU A 50 -13.51 6.65 -2.22
N GLY A 51 -12.85 7.44 -3.07
CA GLY A 51 -13.02 7.38 -4.52
C GLY A 51 -12.50 6.09 -5.15
N LEU A 52 -11.36 5.57 -4.69
CA LEU A 52 -10.72 4.39 -5.27
C LEU A 52 -11.32 3.05 -4.81
N ALA A 53 -11.71 2.96 -3.54
CA ALA A 53 -12.07 1.68 -2.91
C ALA A 53 -13.18 0.90 -3.64
N PRO A 54 -14.25 1.55 -4.16
CA PRO A 54 -15.29 0.86 -4.93
C PRO A 54 -14.78 0.14 -6.20
N HIS A 55 -13.57 0.46 -6.67
CA HIS A 55 -13.00 -0.09 -7.91
C HIS A 55 -11.99 -1.22 -7.66
N ALA A 56 -11.82 -1.71 -6.43
CA ALA A 56 -10.85 -2.74 -6.09
C ALA A 56 -10.98 -4.01 -6.97
N ASP A 57 -12.21 -4.51 -7.16
CA ASP A 57 -12.43 -5.72 -7.98
C ASP A 57 -12.16 -5.48 -9.47
N LEU A 58 -12.48 -4.29 -9.98
CA LEU A 58 -12.15 -3.91 -11.36
C LEU A 58 -10.63 -3.84 -11.55
N ILE A 59 -9.90 -3.24 -10.61
CA ILE A 59 -8.43 -3.17 -10.64
C ILE A 59 -7.84 -4.58 -10.65
N GLU A 60 -8.28 -5.46 -9.74
CA GLU A 60 -7.81 -6.84 -9.66
C GLU A 60 -8.05 -7.60 -10.97
N GLN A 61 -9.27 -7.53 -11.50
CA GLN A 61 -9.64 -8.17 -12.75
C GLN A 61 -8.79 -7.67 -13.93
N ARG A 62 -8.55 -6.36 -14.03
CA ARG A 62 -7.83 -5.75 -15.15
C ARG A 62 -6.33 -5.97 -15.09
N CYS A 63 -5.78 -6.15 -13.89
CA CYS A 63 -4.38 -6.48 -13.71
C CYS A 63 -4.09 -7.98 -13.82
N GLN A 64 -5.12 -8.82 -13.85
CA GLN A 64 -4.95 -10.27 -13.95
C GLN A 64 -4.14 -10.66 -15.19
N GLY A 65 -3.08 -11.45 -14.98
CA GLY A 65 -2.20 -11.93 -16.05
C GLY A 65 -1.16 -10.92 -16.55
N ILE A 66 -1.15 -9.68 -16.03
CA ILE A 66 -0.10 -8.71 -16.36
C ILE A 66 1.17 -9.07 -15.59
N ARG A 67 2.27 -9.24 -16.32
CA ARG A 67 3.59 -9.50 -15.72
C ARG A 67 4.19 -8.18 -15.25
N LEU A 68 4.06 -7.88 -13.95
CA LEU A 68 4.61 -6.67 -13.34
C LEU A 68 6.12 -6.72 -13.10
N GLY A 69 6.75 -7.89 -13.29
CA GLY A 69 8.17 -8.08 -13.07
C GLY A 69 8.58 -7.92 -11.61
N GLY A 70 9.79 -7.41 -11.39
CA GLY A 70 10.46 -7.38 -10.10
C GLY A 70 11.62 -8.36 -10.07
N MET A 71 12.79 -7.89 -9.63
CA MET A 71 14.03 -8.68 -9.62
C MET A 71 14.14 -9.53 -8.35
N LEU A 72 14.05 -8.89 -7.18
CA LEU A 72 14.19 -9.55 -5.87
C LEU A 72 12.83 -9.81 -5.22
N VAL A 73 11.89 -8.87 -5.40
CA VAL A 73 10.50 -9.01 -4.97
C VAL A 73 9.62 -8.80 -6.16
N SER A 74 8.59 -9.65 -6.29
CA SER A 74 7.58 -9.45 -7.30
C SER A 74 6.86 -8.12 -7.07
N ASN A 75 6.78 -7.29 -8.11
CA ASN A 75 5.96 -6.08 -8.07
C ASN A 75 4.47 -6.37 -7.83
N GLN A 76 4.05 -7.64 -7.99
CA GLN A 76 2.73 -8.11 -7.59
C GLN A 76 2.44 -7.90 -6.10
N ALA A 77 3.46 -7.89 -5.23
CA ALA A 77 3.30 -7.62 -3.81
C ALA A 77 2.74 -6.21 -3.55
N HIS A 78 3.14 -5.22 -4.36
CA HIS A 78 2.63 -3.85 -4.26
C HIS A 78 1.15 -3.78 -4.67
N LEU A 79 0.78 -4.47 -5.76
CA LEU A 79 -0.61 -4.53 -6.20
C LEU A 79 -1.49 -5.27 -5.18
N GLY A 80 -1.00 -6.37 -4.60
CA GLY A 80 -1.69 -7.08 -3.52
C GLY A 80 -1.94 -6.18 -2.30
N ALA A 81 -0.92 -5.45 -1.84
CA ALA A 81 -1.04 -4.52 -0.72
C ALA A 81 -1.96 -3.32 -1.03
N ALA A 82 -1.97 -2.83 -2.27
CA ALA A 82 -2.91 -1.81 -2.72
C ALA A 82 -4.36 -2.30 -2.66
N LEU A 83 -4.64 -3.48 -3.23
CA LEU A 83 -5.98 -4.09 -3.20
C LEU A 83 -6.45 -4.38 -1.78
N GLN A 84 -5.55 -4.91 -0.93
CA GLN A 84 -5.87 -5.15 0.49
C GLN A 84 -6.26 -3.85 1.19
N ARG A 85 -5.54 -2.76 0.94
CA ARG A 85 -5.84 -1.44 1.52
C ARG A 85 -7.19 -0.91 1.10
N LEU A 86 -7.49 -0.96 -0.20
CA LEU A 86 -8.78 -0.52 -0.73
C LEU A 86 -9.94 -1.33 -0.14
N ARG A 87 -9.79 -2.66 -0.07
CA ARG A 87 -10.80 -3.56 0.52
C ARG A 87 -10.99 -3.32 2.02
N TYR A 88 -9.90 -3.11 2.75
CA TYR A 88 -9.95 -2.80 4.18
C TYR A 88 -10.65 -1.47 4.46
N TRP A 89 -10.37 -0.45 3.63
CA TRP A 89 -11.08 0.83 3.68
C TRP A 89 -12.56 0.68 3.38
N GLN A 90 -12.90 -0.01 2.28
CA GLN A 90 -14.28 -0.24 1.86
C GLN A 90 -15.10 -0.97 2.93
N ALA A 91 -14.51 -1.97 3.58
CA ALA A 91 -15.14 -2.72 4.65
C ALA A 91 -15.22 -1.96 5.98
N ARG A 92 -14.61 -0.76 6.07
CA ARG A 92 -14.48 0.02 7.32
C ARG A 92 -13.91 -0.82 8.46
N ALA A 93 -12.94 -1.68 8.14
CA ALA A 93 -12.46 -2.73 9.05
C ALA A 93 -11.66 -2.20 10.27
N GLY A 94 -11.29 -0.93 10.27
CA GLY A 94 -10.64 -0.25 11.39
C GLY A 94 -9.59 0.75 10.93
N CYS A 95 -8.64 1.06 11.80
CA CYS A 95 -7.51 1.93 11.45
C CYS A 95 -6.59 1.26 10.42
N LEU A 96 -6.12 2.03 9.43
CA LEU A 96 -5.22 1.53 8.39
C LEU A 96 -3.86 1.06 8.90
N CYS A 97 -3.44 1.48 10.11
CA CYS A 97 -2.17 1.02 10.70
C CYS A 97 -2.14 -0.49 10.95
N ALA A 98 -3.31 -1.15 11.09
CA ALA A 98 -3.39 -2.60 11.22
C ALA A 98 -2.77 -3.35 10.02
N LEU A 99 -2.69 -2.69 8.86
CA LEU A 99 -2.11 -3.24 7.65
C LEU A 99 -0.58 -3.16 7.61
N ASN A 100 0.08 -2.51 8.56
CA ASN A 100 1.53 -2.33 8.55
C ASN A 100 2.29 -3.67 8.50
N ARG A 101 1.83 -4.67 9.27
CA ARG A 101 2.42 -6.03 9.28
C ARG A 101 2.39 -6.71 7.91
N GLY A 102 1.36 -6.44 7.11
CA GLY A 102 1.13 -7.13 5.84
C GLY A 102 1.99 -6.62 4.70
N TYR A 103 2.70 -5.50 4.87
CA TYR A 103 3.44 -4.88 3.78
C TYR A 103 4.83 -4.41 4.23
N PRO A 104 5.89 -5.18 3.92
CA PRO A 104 7.25 -4.96 4.43
C PRO A 104 7.89 -3.63 3.99
N PHE A 105 7.31 -2.94 3.01
CA PHE A 105 7.80 -1.67 2.48
C PHE A 105 7.21 -0.44 3.18
N PHE A 106 6.57 -0.63 4.33
CA PHE A 106 6.17 0.46 5.22
C PHE A 106 7.34 0.92 6.08
N ASP A 107 8.04 1.93 5.59
CA ASP A 107 9.07 2.63 6.33
C ASP A 107 8.44 3.49 7.43
N PRO A 108 8.71 3.24 8.73
CA PRO A 108 8.15 4.01 9.83
C PRO A 108 8.55 5.49 9.74
N ARG A 109 9.74 5.81 9.21
CA ARG A 109 10.22 7.19 9.06
C ARG A 109 9.31 7.99 8.14
N ARG A 110 8.88 7.40 7.02
CA ARG A 110 7.92 8.02 6.10
C ARG A 110 6.55 8.19 6.73
N LEU A 111 6.10 7.23 7.54
CA LEU A 111 4.82 7.36 8.25
C LEU A 111 4.86 8.47 9.31
N ILE A 112 6.02 8.67 9.95
CA ILE A 112 6.27 9.78 10.87
C ILE A 112 6.26 11.12 10.13
N GLU A 113 7.00 11.23 9.02
CA GLU A 113 7.02 12.43 8.16
C GLU A 113 5.61 12.82 7.67
N GLN A 114 4.76 11.83 7.38
CA GLN A 114 3.37 12.01 6.95
C GLN A 114 2.39 12.25 8.11
N GLY A 115 2.87 12.30 9.36
CA GLY A 115 2.04 12.49 10.55
C GLY A 115 1.10 11.33 10.86
N GLN A 116 1.30 10.15 10.27
CA GLN A 116 0.49 8.94 10.52
C GLN A 116 0.96 8.18 11.76
N MET A 117 2.22 8.38 12.15
CA MET A 117 2.86 7.79 13.32
C MET A 117 3.60 8.87 14.11
N GLN A 118 3.65 8.70 15.42
CA GLN A 118 4.50 9.48 16.32
C GLN A 118 5.63 8.58 16.81
N LEU A 119 6.87 9.06 16.70
CA LEU A 119 8.03 8.36 17.27
C LEU A 119 7.97 8.48 18.81
N LEU A 120 8.08 7.33 19.48
CA LEU A 120 8.15 7.23 20.94
C LEU A 120 9.59 7.02 21.40
N SER A 121 10.30 6.07 20.79
CA SER A 121 11.73 5.85 20.98
C SER A 121 12.38 5.24 19.74
N LEU A 122 13.69 5.38 19.66
CA LEU A 122 14.55 4.76 18.66
C LEU A 122 15.70 4.08 19.39
N GLU A 123 15.79 2.76 19.26
CA GLU A 123 16.73 1.91 19.99
C GLU A 123 17.33 0.87 19.05
N GLU A 124 18.44 0.26 19.45
CA GLU A 124 18.97 -0.92 18.73
C GLU A 124 17.99 -2.10 18.89
N ALA A 125 17.80 -2.89 17.84
CA ALA A 125 17.00 -4.09 17.91
C ALA A 125 17.56 -5.09 18.95
N LYS A 126 16.69 -5.84 19.62
CA LYS A 126 17.08 -6.76 20.71
C LYS A 126 18.05 -7.87 20.30
N ASP A 127 18.05 -8.23 19.02
CA ASP A 127 18.96 -9.20 18.42
C ASP A 127 20.30 -8.58 17.98
N GLY A 128 20.47 -7.26 18.15
CA GLY A 128 21.67 -6.51 17.78
C GLY A 128 21.74 -6.12 16.30
N TRP A 129 20.65 -6.28 15.55
CA TRP A 129 20.63 -6.03 14.10
C TRP A 129 19.53 -5.06 13.69
N GLY A 130 19.95 -3.85 13.33
CA GLY A 130 19.06 -2.79 12.83
C GLY A 130 18.45 -1.94 13.95
N ASP A 131 17.67 -0.95 13.54
CA ASP A 131 17.04 0.02 14.44
C ASP A 131 15.58 -0.37 14.71
N CYS A 132 15.20 -0.42 15.98
CA CYS A 132 13.83 -0.58 16.43
C CYS A 132 13.18 0.79 16.69
N HIS A 133 12.22 1.15 15.85
CA HIS A 133 11.39 2.34 16.02
C HIS A 133 10.14 1.97 16.82
N ALA A 134 10.05 2.41 18.07
CA ALA A 134 8.80 2.36 18.81
C ALA A 134 7.93 3.56 18.40
N VAL A 135 6.73 3.30 17.90
CA VAL A 135 5.84 4.35 17.39
C VAL A 135 4.40 4.14 17.86
N SER A 136 3.63 5.23 17.96
CA SER A 136 2.18 5.19 18.16
C SER A 136 1.44 5.70 16.92
N CYS A 137 0.33 5.05 16.57
CA CYS A 137 -0.53 5.54 15.51
C CYS A 137 -1.25 6.82 15.93
N THR A 138 -1.14 7.88 15.14
CA THR A 138 -1.77 9.18 15.46
C THR A 138 -3.29 9.16 15.34
N GLN A 139 -3.86 8.12 14.71
CA GLN A 139 -5.30 7.97 14.51
C GLN A 139 -6.00 7.13 15.59
N CYS A 140 -5.38 6.02 16.02
CA CYS A 140 -6.01 5.08 16.97
C CYS A 140 -5.19 4.84 18.24
N GLY A 141 -3.99 5.40 18.35
CA GLY A 141 -3.12 5.22 19.51
C GLY A 141 -2.40 3.88 19.59
N GLN A 142 -2.66 2.92 18.70
CA GLN A 142 -1.98 1.61 18.71
C GLN A 142 -0.47 1.77 18.67
N HIS A 143 0.23 1.09 19.57
CA HIS A 143 1.68 1.04 19.62
C HIS A 143 2.25 -0.06 18.73
N TRP A 144 3.40 0.24 18.15
CA TRP A 144 4.12 -0.63 17.24
C TRP A 144 5.62 -0.55 17.47
N GLN A 145 6.29 -1.69 17.31
CA GLN A 145 7.71 -1.74 16.99
C GLN A 145 7.85 -1.96 15.49
N ALA A 146 8.62 -1.09 14.84
CA ALA A 146 9.02 -1.24 13.45
C ALA A 146 10.55 -1.40 13.41
N ILE A 147 11.00 -2.62 13.11
CA ILE A 147 12.41 -2.96 13.16
C ILE A 147 12.97 -2.96 11.74
N ASP A 148 14.06 -2.22 11.53
CA ASP A 148 14.79 -2.23 10.27
C ASP A 148 15.46 -3.58 10.10
N ARG A 149 15.14 -4.25 9.00
CA ARG A 149 15.71 -5.54 8.64
C ARG A 149 16.30 -5.44 7.25
N GLU A 150 17.46 -6.06 7.09
CA GLU A 150 18.13 -6.14 5.81
C GLU A 150 18.48 -7.59 5.49
N TYR A 151 18.26 -7.97 4.23
CA TYR A 151 18.79 -9.22 3.68
C TYR A 151 19.20 -9.04 2.22
N HIS A 152 18.25 -8.66 1.37
CA HIS A 152 18.49 -8.31 -0.05
C HIS A 152 18.03 -6.89 -0.40
N TYR A 153 17.23 -6.28 0.46
CA TYR A 153 16.76 -4.90 0.42
C TYR A 153 16.21 -4.55 1.81
N PRO A 154 16.09 -3.25 2.17
CA PRO A 154 15.50 -2.83 3.43
C PRO A 154 14.02 -3.21 3.50
N TRP A 155 13.62 -3.82 4.60
CA TRP A 155 12.23 -4.12 4.91
C TRP A 155 11.97 -3.94 6.41
N TRP A 156 10.70 -3.76 6.75
CA TRP A 156 10.31 -3.43 8.12
C TRP A 156 9.48 -4.55 8.72
N GLU A 157 9.98 -5.09 9.82
CA GLU A 157 9.24 -6.01 10.66
C GLU A 157 8.36 -5.20 11.62
N TRP A 158 7.04 -5.31 11.45
CA TRP A 158 6.08 -4.60 12.29
C TRP A 158 5.48 -5.55 13.34
N ILE A 159 5.65 -5.22 14.61
CA ILE A 159 5.12 -5.94 15.76
C ILE A 159 4.19 -4.97 16.51
N ALA A 160 2.99 -5.43 16.84
CA ALA A 160 2.05 -4.60 17.62
C ALA A 160 2.25 -4.95 19.09
N GLU A 161 2.19 -3.93 19.94
CA GLU A 161 2.30 -4.05 21.40
C GLU A 161 0.93 -3.99 22.09
#